data_AF-A0A519M8H1-F1
#
_entry.id   AF-A0A519M8H1-F1
#
_cell.length_a   1.000
_cell.length_b   1.000
_cell.length_c   1.000
_cell.angle_alpha   90.00
_cell.angle_beta   90.00
_cell.angle_gamma   90.00
#
_symmetry.space_group_name_H-M   'P 1'
#
loop_
_entity.id
_entity.type
_entity.pdbx_description
1 polymer ?
#
loop_
_entity_poly.entity_id
_entity_poly.type
_entity_poly.pdbx_seq_one_letter_code
_entity_poly.pdbx_strand_id
1 'polypeptide(L)'
;MIDQPRASHLASQAFDFWQAGKALEAVPLYEQALLLADPEHYGLSGCHGEYASVLSDLGNFAEARKQLEKDLILSLAQGEAEGSSSVVIARYFLAEHLLTEKEPQLALNAITPSMIGGIELEWLLRYSSAIALKALGRETEARAEALLALHTAKSDKKRSELAELLAKSNLV
;
A
#
# COMPACT_ATOMS: atom_id res chain seq x y z
N MET A 1 -21.20 -3.01 -19.77
CA MET A 1 -20.42 -3.26 -21.00
C MET A 1 -18.99 -2.95 -20.65
N ILE A 2 -18.08 -3.90 -20.85
CA ILE A 2 -16.65 -3.72 -20.61
C ILE A 2 -16.10 -2.75 -21.67
N ASP A 3 -15.31 -1.77 -21.24
CA ASP A 3 -14.62 -0.79 -22.07
C ASP A 3 -13.28 -0.43 -21.39
N GLN A 4 -12.31 -1.34 -21.52
CA GLN A 4 -11.02 -1.22 -20.86
C GLN A 4 -10.22 0.05 -21.24
N PRO A 5 -10.16 0.48 -22.52
CA PRO A 5 -9.47 1.73 -22.86
C PRO A 5 -10.06 2.93 -22.14
N ARG A 6 -11.40 3.01 -22.05
CA ARG A 6 -12.07 4.07 -21.30
C ARG A 6 -11.84 3.94 -19.79
N ALA A 7 -11.87 2.73 -19.25
CA ALA A 7 -11.56 2.47 -17.84
C ALA A 7 -10.17 2.98 -17.47
N SER A 8 -9.14 2.63 -18.27
CA SER A 8 -7.77 3.10 -18.06
C SER A 8 -7.64 4.63 -18.17
N HIS A 9 -8.35 5.25 -19.12
CA HIS A 9 -8.36 6.71 -19.24
C HIS A 9 -8.95 7.39 -18.00
N LEU A 10 -10.08 6.89 -17.50
CA LEU A 10 -10.74 7.43 -16.31
C LEU A 10 -9.89 7.25 -15.06
N ALA A 11 -9.27 6.08 -14.87
CA ALA A 11 -8.36 5.84 -13.75
C ALA A 11 -7.17 6.79 -13.78
N SER A 12 -6.54 6.99 -14.95
CA SER A 12 -5.46 7.96 -15.12
C SER A 12 -5.90 9.39 -14.80
N GLN A 13 -7.09 9.81 -15.24
CA GLN A 13 -7.63 11.13 -14.90
C GLN A 13 -7.89 11.25 -13.40
N ALA A 14 -8.46 10.21 -12.78
CA ALA A 14 -8.72 10.17 -11.36
C ALA A 14 -7.42 10.32 -10.55
N PHE A 15 -6.36 9.65 -10.99
CA PHE A 15 -5.03 9.79 -10.41
C PHE A 15 -4.50 11.22 -10.52
N ASP A 16 -4.62 11.87 -11.68
CA ASP A 16 -4.21 13.27 -11.86
C ASP A 16 -5.00 14.23 -10.94
N PHE A 17 -6.31 14.02 -10.77
CA PHE A 17 -7.13 14.79 -9.83
C PHE A 17 -6.65 14.59 -8.40
N TRP A 18 -6.41 13.34 -7.98
CA TRP A 18 -5.92 13.04 -6.65
C TRP A 18 -4.57 13.70 -6.36
N GLN A 19 -3.61 13.59 -7.29
CA GLN A 19 -2.29 14.24 -7.18
C GLN A 19 -2.39 15.77 -7.09
N ALA A 20 -3.44 16.37 -7.67
CA ALA A 20 -3.74 17.79 -7.56
C ALA A 20 -4.48 18.18 -6.26
N GLY A 21 -4.65 17.25 -5.31
CA GLY A 21 -5.38 17.47 -4.05
C GLY A 21 -6.91 17.47 -4.20
N LYS A 22 -7.42 17.02 -5.35
CA LYS A 22 -8.85 17.02 -5.70
C LYS A 22 -9.45 15.62 -5.52
N ALA A 23 -9.36 15.11 -4.29
CA ALA A 23 -9.78 13.75 -3.95
C ALA A 23 -11.29 13.53 -4.21
N LEU A 24 -12.14 14.52 -3.95
CA LEU A 24 -13.59 14.44 -4.20
C LEU A 24 -13.91 14.26 -5.68
N GLU A 25 -13.17 14.92 -6.57
CA GLU A 25 -13.34 14.83 -8.03
C GLU A 25 -12.80 13.51 -8.59
N ALA A 26 -11.83 12.88 -7.93
CA ALA A 26 -11.26 11.60 -8.34
C ALA A 26 -12.22 10.42 -8.09
N VAL A 27 -13.01 10.44 -7.03
CA VAL A 27 -13.94 9.35 -6.64
C VAL A 27 -14.84 8.89 -7.79
N PRO A 28 -15.68 9.74 -8.41
CA PRO A 28 -16.60 9.28 -9.45
C PRO A 28 -15.88 8.75 -10.70
N LEU A 29 -14.63 9.16 -10.93
CA LEU A 29 -13.81 8.68 -12.04
C LEU A 29 -13.31 7.26 -11.78
N TYR A 30 -12.82 6.96 -10.57
CA TYR A 30 -12.47 5.59 -10.19
C TYR A 30 -13.68 4.67 -10.18
N GLU A 31 -14.83 5.12 -9.65
CA GLU A 31 -16.07 4.33 -9.68
C GLU A 31 -16.48 3.98 -11.12
N GLN A 32 -16.44 4.96 -12.03
CA GLN A 32 -16.75 4.72 -13.43
C GLN A 32 -15.69 3.83 -14.12
N ALA A 33 -14.40 4.00 -13.79
CA ALA A 33 -13.33 3.15 -14.31
C ALA A 33 -13.57 1.69 -13.93
N LEU A 34 -13.85 1.41 -12.66
CA LEU A 34 -14.07 0.05 -12.15
C LEU A 34 -15.32 -0.60 -12.74
N LEU A 35 -16.36 0.17 -13.09
CA LEU A 35 -17.55 -0.35 -13.77
C LEU A 35 -17.28 -0.78 -15.23
N LEU A 36 -16.27 -0.20 -15.86
CA LEU A 36 -15.93 -0.43 -17.28
C LEU A 36 -14.75 -1.38 -17.44
N ALA A 37 -13.97 -1.59 -16.39
CA ALA A 37 -12.76 -2.40 -16.45
C ALA A 37 -13.06 -3.86 -16.84
N ASP A 38 -12.14 -4.43 -17.61
CA ASP A 38 -12.06 -5.87 -17.83
C ASP A 38 -11.54 -6.53 -16.54
N PRO A 39 -12.27 -7.51 -15.96
CA PRO A 39 -11.87 -8.17 -14.72
C PRO A 39 -10.51 -8.90 -14.82
N GLU A 40 -10.07 -9.26 -16.02
CA GLU A 40 -8.79 -9.95 -16.24
C GLU A 40 -7.64 -8.98 -16.58
N HIS A 41 -7.92 -7.68 -16.61
CA HIS A 41 -6.89 -6.70 -16.98
C HIS A 41 -5.85 -6.54 -15.87
N TYR A 42 -4.56 -6.66 -16.24
CA TYR A 42 -3.44 -6.61 -15.30
C TYR A 42 -3.43 -5.35 -14.41
N GLY A 43 -3.87 -4.21 -14.94
CA GLY A 43 -3.93 -2.93 -14.21
C GLY A 43 -5.12 -2.76 -13.26
N LEU A 44 -6.02 -3.74 -13.14
CA LEU A 44 -7.21 -3.62 -12.29
C LEU A 44 -6.85 -3.55 -10.79
N SER A 45 -5.84 -4.29 -10.34
CA SER A 45 -5.33 -4.26 -8.97
C SER A 45 -4.89 -2.84 -8.58
N GLY A 46 -4.03 -2.23 -9.40
CA GLY A 46 -3.58 -0.85 -9.22
C GLY A 46 -4.71 0.17 -9.14
N CYS A 47 -5.75 0.03 -9.99
CA CYS A 47 -6.94 0.90 -9.93
C CYS A 47 -7.66 0.82 -8.57
N HIS A 48 -7.76 -0.38 -7.99
CA HIS A 48 -8.31 -0.57 -6.65
C HIS A 48 -7.43 0.06 -5.55
N GLY A 49 -6.12 -0.11 -5.62
CA GLY A 49 -5.18 0.48 -4.64
C GLY A 49 -5.15 2.01 -4.68
N GLU A 50 -5.17 2.59 -5.87
CA GLU A 50 -5.25 4.05 -6.06
C GLU A 50 -6.58 4.60 -5.54
N TYR A 51 -7.70 3.95 -5.87
CA TYR A 51 -9.01 4.37 -5.36
C TYR A 51 -9.08 4.29 -3.83
N ALA A 52 -8.49 3.26 -3.23
CA ALA A 52 -8.43 3.12 -1.79
C ALA A 52 -7.66 4.26 -1.11
N SER A 53 -6.60 4.75 -1.75
CA SER A 53 -5.83 5.89 -1.25
C SER A 53 -6.67 7.17 -1.24
N VAL A 54 -7.42 7.42 -2.33
CA VAL A 54 -8.39 8.53 -2.38
C VAL A 54 -9.45 8.43 -1.28
N LEU A 55 -10.01 7.24 -1.09
CA LEU A 55 -11.02 7.01 -0.04
C LEU A 55 -10.45 7.24 1.37
N SER A 56 -9.20 6.85 1.60
CA SER A 56 -8.51 7.06 2.87
C SER A 56 -8.29 8.55 3.15
N ASP A 57 -7.88 9.34 2.15
CA ASP A 57 -7.72 10.80 2.27
C ASP A 57 -9.04 11.51 2.61
N LEU A 58 -10.16 10.94 2.15
CA LEU A 58 -11.51 11.43 2.46
C LEU A 58 -12.08 10.89 3.78
N GLY A 59 -11.32 10.04 4.50
CA GLY A 59 -11.76 9.43 5.76
C GLY A 59 -12.76 8.28 5.59
N ASN A 60 -12.99 7.78 4.37
CA ASN A 60 -13.85 6.63 4.12
C ASN A 60 -13.08 5.31 4.30
N PHE A 61 -12.63 5.06 5.54
CA PHE A 61 -11.73 3.96 5.85
C PHE A 61 -12.35 2.58 5.57
N ALA A 62 -13.64 2.39 5.86
CA ALA A 62 -14.32 1.13 5.64
C ALA A 62 -14.36 0.71 4.15
N GLU A 63 -14.56 1.66 3.24
CA GLU A 63 -14.52 1.35 1.81
C GLU A 63 -13.07 1.26 1.31
N ALA A 64 -12.16 2.12 1.78
CA ALA A 64 -10.75 2.03 1.45
C ALA A 64 -10.17 0.64 1.74
N ARG A 65 -10.48 0.08 2.91
CA ARG A 65 -10.07 -1.28 3.28
C ARG A 65 -10.50 -2.32 2.25
N LYS A 66 -11.76 -2.30 1.82
CA LYS A 66 -12.29 -3.26 0.83
C LYS A 66 -11.55 -3.14 -0.50
N GLN A 67 -11.20 -1.93 -0.90
CA GLN A 67 -10.46 -1.70 -2.14
C GLN A 67 -9.00 -2.18 -2.02
N LEU A 68 -8.33 -1.98 -0.88
CA LEU A 68 -6.99 -2.55 -0.61
C LEU A 68 -6.99 -4.08 -0.58
N GLU A 69 -8.02 -4.68 0.02
CA GLU A 69 -8.17 -6.15 0.03
C GLU A 69 -8.37 -6.69 -1.39
N LYS A 70 -9.14 -5.98 -2.24
CA LYS A 70 -9.31 -6.34 -3.66
C LYS A 70 -8.02 -6.21 -4.46
N ASP A 71 -7.27 -5.12 -4.28
CA ASP A 71 -5.95 -4.91 -4.89
C ASP A 71 -5.04 -6.12 -4.61
N LEU A 72 -4.88 -6.46 -3.33
CA LEU A 72 -4.06 -7.61 -2.92
C LEU A 72 -4.56 -8.95 -3.52
N ILE A 73 -5.86 -9.21 -3.47
CA ILE A 73 -6.45 -10.44 -4.04
C ILE A 73 -6.15 -10.52 -5.54
N LEU A 74 -6.30 -9.42 -6.27
CA LEU A 74 -6.09 -9.39 -7.71
C LEU A 74 -4.62 -9.54 -8.09
N SER A 75 -3.70 -8.87 -7.39
CA SER A 75 -2.26 -9.07 -7.60
C SER A 75 -1.84 -10.52 -7.40
N LEU A 76 -2.33 -11.18 -6.34
CA LEU A 76 -2.07 -12.60 -6.11
C LEU A 76 -2.73 -13.50 -7.17
N ALA A 77 -3.96 -13.16 -7.61
CA ALA A 77 -4.69 -13.95 -8.60
C ALA A 77 -4.03 -13.92 -10.00
N GLN A 78 -3.27 -12.87 -10.31
CA GLN A 78 -2.47 -12.78 -11.53
C GLN A 78 -1.23 -13.71 -11.52
N GLY A 79 -1.05 -14.51 -10.47
CA GLY A 79 0.05 -15.46 -10.34
C GLY A 79 1.38 -14.80 -9.95
N GLU A 80 1.33 -13.57 -9.45
CA GLU A 80 2.51 -12.84 -9.03
C GLU A 80 3.09 -13.46 -7.74
N ALA A 81 4.42 -13.53 -7.68
CA ALA A 81 5.10 -14.02 -6.49
C ALA A 81 4.91 -13.05 -5.32
N GLU A 82 4.96 -13.57 -4.09
CA GLU A 82 4.86 -12.75 -2.86
C GLU A 82 5.90 -11.62 -2.80
N GLY A 83 7.07 -11.78 -3.43
CA GLY A 83 8.11 -10.75 -3.50
C GLY A 83 7.99 -9.78 -4.69
N SER A 84 6.96 -9.91 -5.53
CA SER A 84 6.74 -9.00 -6.66
C SER A 84 6.40 -7.59 -6.18
N SER A 85 6.79 -6.58 -6.96
CA SER A 85 6.59 -5.18 -6.55
C SER A 85 5.12 -4.85 -6.27
N SER A 86 4.22 -5.32 -7.13
CA SER A 86 2.76 -5.16 -7.00
C SER A 86 2.21 -5.78 -5.71
N VAL A 87 2.51 -7.05 -5.43
CA VAL A 87 2.07 -7.69 -4.17
C VAL A 87 2.67 -6.99 -2.94
N VAL A 88 3.95 -6.61 -2.99
CA VAL A 88 4.62 -5.89 -1.90
C VAL A 88 3.98 -4.53 -1.66
N ILE A 89 3.65 -3.79 -2.72
CA ILE A 89 2.98 -2.49 -2.64
C ILE A 89 1.56 -2.65 -2.08
N ALA A 90 0.77 -3.61 -2.57
CA ALA A 90 -0.58 -3.87 -2.09
C ALA A 90 -0.59 -4.23 -0.59
N ARG A 91 0.33 -5.10 -0.16
CA ARG A 91 0.50 -5.45 1.26
C ARG A 91 0.96 -4.27 2.11
N TYR A 92 1.87 -3.45 1.59
CA TYR A 92 2.32 -2.22 2.26
C TYR A 92 1.13 -1.28 2.51
N PHE A 93 0.34 -0.94 1.48
CA PHE A 93 -0.79 -0.03 1.64
C PHE A 93 -1.88 -0.59 2.56
N LEU A 94 -2.18 -1.90 2.47
CA LEU A 94 -3.09 -2.55 3.40
C LEU A 94 -2.57 -2.47 4.85
N ALA A 95 -1.27 -2.67 5.07
CA ALA A 95 -0.67 -2.58 6.40
C ALA A 95 -0.73 -1.16 6.98
N GLU A 96 -0.41 -0.14 6.19
CA GLU A 96 -0.50 1.27 6.63
C GLU A 96 -1.94 1.66 6.99
N HIS A 97 -2.92 1.18 6.22
CA HIS A 97 -4.33 1.35 6.52
C HIS A 97 -4.70 0.69 7.86
N LEU A 98 -4.32 -0.57 8.06
CA LEU A 98 -4.56 -1.31 9.30
C LEU A 98 -3.89 -0.65 10.52
N LEU A 99 -2.70 -0.07 10.34
CA LEU A 99 -2.02 0.69 11.40
C LEU A 99 -2.77 1.97 11.77
N THR A 100 -3.34 2.66 10.78
CA THR A 100 -4.19 3.84 10.99
C THR A 100 -5.45 3.48 11.80
N GLU A 101 -6.05 2.33 11.49
CA GLU A 101 -7.20 1.76 12.22
C GLU A 101 -6.83 1.11 13.57
N LYS A 102 -5.55 1.18 13.97
CA LYS A 102 -5.02 0.61 15.23
C LYS A 102 -5.16 -0.92 15.31
N GLU A 103 -4.98 -1.60 14.18
CA GLU A 103 -4.98 -3.07 14.05
C GLU A 103 -3.56 -3.62 13.74
N PRO A 104 -2.53 -3.35 14.59
CA PRO A 104 -1.14 -3.63 14.25
C PRO A 104 -0.84 -5.13 14.07
N GLN A 105 -1.57 -6.02 14.74
CA GLN A 105 -1.38 -7.46 14.52
C GLN A 105 -1.87 -7.90 13.14
N LEU A 106 -2.94 -7.30 12.62
CA LEU A 106 -3.40 -7.57 11.26
C LEU A 106 -2.45 -6.99 10.22
N ALA A 107 -1.88 -5.81 10.49
CA ALA A 107 -0.84 -5.23 9.64
C ALA A 107 0.37 -6.18 9.51
N LEU A 108 0.86 -6.75 10.62
CA LEU A 108 1.94 -7.76 10.60
C LEU A 108 1.55 -8.99 9.79
N ASN A 109 0.33 -9.51 9.99
CA ASN A 109 -0.15 -10.68 9.24
C ASN A 109 -0.23 -10.38 7.73
N ALA A 110 -0.59 -9.16 7.35
CA ALA A 110 -0.70 -8.74 5.95
C ALA A 110 0.67 -8.68 5.26
N ILE A 111 1.74 -8.23 5.92
CA ILE A 111 3.06 -8.09 5.28
C ILE A 111 3.92 -9.35 5.36
N THR A 112 3.73 -10.20 6.37
CA THR A 112 4.58 -11.37 6.64
C THR A 112 4.84 -12.26 5.42
N PRO A 113 3.86 -12.58 4.56
CA PRO A 113 4.10 -13.44 3.39
C PRO A 113 5.15 -12.89 2.40
N SER A 114 5.32 -11.57 2.33
CA SER A 114 6.27 -10.91 1.44
C SER A 114 7.62 -10.59 2.10
N MET A 115 7.83 -11.00 3.35
CA MET A 115 9.09 -10.80 4.09
C MET A 115 10.17 -11.84 3.70
N ILE A 116 10.34 -12.10 2.41
CA ILE A 116 11.20 -13.18 1.89
C ILE A 116 12.68 -12.78 1.72
N GLY A 117 13.04 -11.53 2.02
CA GLY A 117 14.40 -11.01 1.94
C GLY A 117 14.89 -10.78 0.50
N GLY A 118 15.74 -9.78 0.29
CA GLY A 118 16.41 -9.54 -0.99
C GLY A 118 15.51 -8.99 -2.10
N ILE A 119 14.33 -8.47 -1.73
CA ILE A 119 13.41 -7.79 -2.65
C ILE A 119 13.65 -6.28 -2.63
N GLU A 120 13.43 -5.62 -3.77
CA GLU A 120 13.71 -4.18 -3.94
C GLU A 120 12.96 -3.30 -2.93
N LEU A 121 11.73 -3.65 -2.64
CA LEU A 121 10.82 -2.90 -1.78
C LEU A 121 10.79 -3.44 -0.34
N GLU A 122 11.77 -4.26 0.06
CA GLU A 122 11.81 -4.88 1.40
C GLU A 122 11.72 -3.82 2.51
N TRP A 123 12.39 -2.68 2.33
CA TRP A 123 12.43 -1.60 3.30
C TRP A 123 11.03 -1.06 3.68
N LEU A 124 10.06 -1.10 2.76
CA LEU A 124 8.66 -0.67 3.03
C LEU A 124 7.99 -1.60 4.04
N LEU A 125 8.13 -2.92 3.83
CA LEU A 125 7.55 -3.92 4.71
C LEU A 125 8.26 -3.93 6.07
N ARG A 126 9.60 -3.80 6.08
CA ARG A 126 10.40 -3.66 7.31
C ARG A 126 9.99 -2.43 8.12
N TYR A 127 9.78 -1.30 7.46
CA TYR A 127 9.27 -0.08 8.10
C TYR A 127 7.91 -0.32 8.75
N SER A 128 6.94 -0.85 7.99
CA SER A 128 5.58 -1.11 8.48
C SER A 128 5.58 -2.12 9.64
N SER A 129 6.43 -3.15 9.56
CA SER A 129 6.67 -4.13 10.62
C SER A 129 7.16 -3.45 11.90
N ALA A 130 8.14 -2.55 11.79
CA ALA A 130 8.68 -1.80 12.91
C ALA A 130 7.60 -0.96 13.62
N ILE A 131 6.76 -0.24 12.86
CA ILE A 131 5.65 0.54 13.41
C ILE A 131 4.63 -0.37 14.11
N ALA A 132 4.26 -1.49 13.48
CA ALA A 132 3.31 -2.45 14.04
C ALA A 132 3.81 -3.09 15.35
N LEU A 133 5.07 -3.55 15.37
CA LEU A 133 5.71 -4.13 16.55
C LEU A 133 5.77 -3.12 17.71
N LYS A 134 6.08 -1.86 17.41
CA LYS A 134 6.06 -0.79 18.41
C LYS A 134 4.67 -0.60 18.99
N ALA A 135 3.64 -0.55 18.15
CA ALA A 135 2.25 -0.41 18.60
C ALA A 135 1.79 -1.59 19.49
N LEU A 136 2.41 -2.76 19.31
CA LEU A 136 2.21 -3.94 20.16
C LEU A 136 3.10 -3.97 21.43
N GLY A 137 3.94 -2.96 21.66
CA GLY A 137 4.86 -2.90 22.80
C GLY A 137 6.12 -3.78 22.65
N ARG A 138 6.37 -4.33 21.46
CA ARG A 138 7.52 -5.21 21.15
C ARG A 138 8.74 -4.36 20.75
N GLU A 139 9.22 -3.51 21.66
CA GLU A 139 10.20 -2.45 21.33
C GLU A 139 11.52 -2.97 20.74
N THR A 140 12.09 -4.04 21.30
CA THR A 140 13.37 -4.58 20.81
C THR A 140 13.26 -5.06 19.37
N GLU A 141 12.15 -5.73 19.03
CA GLU A 141 11.88 -6.24 17.69
C GLU A 141 11.56 -5.09 16.73
N ALA A 142 10.81 -4.09 17.19
CA ALA A 142 10.52 -2.90 16.42
C ALA A 142 11.81 -2.15 16.01
N ARG A 143 12.75 -1.98 16.94
CA ARG A 143 14.05 -1.37 16.65
C ARG A 143 14.89 -2.21 15.69
N ALA A 144 14.86 -3.54 15.82
CA ALA A 144 15.56 -4.44 14.90
C ALA A 144 15.01 -4.31 13.47
N GLU A 145 13.69 -4.31 13.30
CA GLU A 145 13.04 -4.12 11.99
C GLU A 145 13.32 -2.72 11.41
N ALA A 146 13.34 -1.68 12.25
CA ALA A 146 13.70 -0.32 11.82
C ALA A 146 15.13 -0.24 11.26
N LEU A 147 16.10 -0.90 11.90
CA LEU A 147 17.48 -0.98 11.42
C LEU A 147 17.58 -1.76 10.10
N LEU A 148 16.83 -2.86 9.97
CA LEU A 148 16.75 -3.62 8.72
C LEU A 148 16.13 -2.81 7.59
N ALA A 149 15.11 -1.99 7.88
CA ALA A 149 14.51 -1.08 6.91
C ALA A 149 15.55 -0.07 6.37
N LEU A 150 16.38 0.52 7.24
CA LEU A 150 17.46 1.42 6.85
C LEU A 150 18.55 0.72 6.03
N HIS A 151 18.88 -0.51 6.39
CA HIS A 151 19.90 -1.31 5.69
C HIS A 151 19.46 -1.69 4.27
N THR A 152 18.18 -2.02 4.09
CA THR A 152 17.60 -2.45 2.82
C THR A 152 17.18 -1.29 1.90
N ALA A 153 17.22 -0.05 2.39
CA ALA A 153 16.95 1.14 1.58
C ALA A 153 18.02 1.33 0.49
N LYS A 154 17.57 1.41 -0.77
CA LYS A 154 18.42 1.42 -1.99
C LYS A 154 19.30 2.65 -2.18
N SER A 155 18.98 3.79 -1.56
CA SER A 155 19.74 5.03 -1.74
C SER A 155 19.94 5.75 -0.42
N ASP A 156 21.04 6.49 -0.32
CA ASP A 156 21.33 7.31 0.87
C ASP A 156 20.23 8.32 1.13
N LYS A 157 19.69 8.94 0.07
CA LYS A 157 18.53 9.84 0.17
C LYS A 157 17.33 9.14 0.82
N LYS A 158 16.95 7.95 0.32
CA LYS A 158 15.81 7.20 0.88
C LYS A 158 16.09 6.76 2.31
N ARG A 159 17.33 6.37 2.63
CA ARG A 159 17.75 6.01 3.99
C ARG A 159 17.64 7.19 4.95
N SER A 160 18.05 8.39 4.53
CA SER A 160 17.90 9.62 5.33
C SER A 160 16.44 9.97 5.58
N GLU A 161 15.59 9.95 4.53
CA GLU A 161 14.14 10.18 4.68
C GLU A 161 13.51 9.17 5.65
N LEU A 162 13.87 7.90 5.52
CA LEU A 162 13.39 6.82 6.37
C LEU A 162 13.87 6.97 7.83
N ALA A 163 15.12 7.38 8.04
CA ALA A 163 15.67 7.62 9.37
C ALA A 163 14.90 8.74 10.09
N GLU A 164 14.53 9.82 9.39
CA GLU A 164 13.71 10.89 9.96
C GLU A 164 12.32 10.39 10.38
N LEU A 165 11.69 9.53 9.57
CA LEU A 165 10.38 8.93 9.89
C LEU A 165 10.46 8.00 11.11
N LEU A 166 11.49 7.16 11.18
CA LEU A 166 11.72 6.24 12.29
C LEU A 166 12.08 6.98 13.58
N ALA A 167 12.84 8.07 13.49
CA ALA A 167 13.19 8.93 14.63
C ALA A 167 11.94 9.62 15.21
N LYS A 168 11.04 10.15 14.36
CA LYS A 168 9.72 10.65 14.79
C LYS A 168 8.88 9.58 15.49
N SER A 169 9.13 8.32 15.13
CA SER A 169 8.48 7.15 15.72
C SER A 169 9.23 6.59 16.94
N ASN A 170 10.32 7.23 17.41
CA ASN A 170 11.19 6.78 18.51
C ASN A 170 11.79 5.37 18.32
N LEU A 171 12.08 4.99 17.07
CA LEU A 171 12.60 3.66 16.71
C LEU A 171 14.10 3.63 16.42
N VAL A 172 14.70 4.77 16.14
CA VAL A 172 16.14 4.95 15.90
C VAL A 172 16.64 6.21 16.58
#